data_AF-K2B1E3-F1
#
_entry.id   AF-K2B1E3-F1
#
_cell.length_a   1.000
_cell.length_b   1.000
_cell.length_c   1.000
_cell.angle_alpha   90.00
_cell.angle_beta   90.00
_cell.angle_gamma   90.00
#
_symmetry.space_group_name_H-M   'P 1'
#
loop_
_entity.id
_entity.type
_entity.pdbx_description
1 polymer ?
#
loop_
_entity_poly.entity_id
_entity_poly.type
_entity_poly.pdbx_seq_one_letter_code
_entity_poly.pdbx_strand_id
1 'polypeptide(L)'
;MSQRIYSLLLLTYYYHKHSLEAMVDAVWWSLVSLLVFGFMAMYLARGSSESEAATILVGFILWDILRLGQDSITLTVLREIWSRNLSNIFTTPLSVKEFFIAQMIMSGIKTLVVTSIMSTIAYYLYGFSITR
;
A
#
# COMPACT_ATOMS: atom_id res chain seq x y z
N MET A 1 27.61 2.15 0.84
CA MET A 1 26.23 2.62 1.11
C MET A 1 25.22 1.92 0.20
N SER A 2 25.30 2.07 -1.13
CA SER A 2 24.40 1.41 -2.10
C SER A 2 24.26 -0.12 -1.93
N GLN A 3 25.37 -0.84 -1.72
CA GLN A 3 25.36 -2.30 -1.54
C GLN A 3 24.58 -2.75 -0.28
N ARG A 4 24.58 -1.95 0.80
CA ARG A 4 23.88 -2.28 2.06
C ARG A 4 22.38 -2.10 1.91
N ILE A 5 21.96 -1.03 1.22
CA ILE A 5 20.57 -0.75 0.89
C ILE A 5 20.03 -1.83 -0.07
N TYR A 6 20.84 -2.27 -1.04
CA TYR A 6 20.44 -3.33 -1.96
C TYR A 6 20.23 -4.68 -1.26
N SER A 7 21.11 -5.07 -0.33
CA SER A 7 20.94 -6.28 0.48
C SER A 7 19.69 -6.22 1.36
N LEU A 8 19.40 -5.06 1.96
CA LEU A 8 18.16 -4.84 2.71
C LEU A 8 16.93 -4.94 1.81
N LEU A 9 16.95 -4.33 0.62
CA LEU A 9 15.85 -4.42 -0.35
C LEU A 9 15.60 -5.87 -0.79
N LEU A 10 16.64 -6.63 -1.08
CA LEU A 10 16.52 -8.05 -1.44
C LEU A 10 15.96 -8.88 -0.28
N LEU A 11 16.43 -8.64 0.95
CA LEU A 11 15.90 -9.29 2.14
C LEU A 11 14.39 -9.01 2.27
N THR A 12 14.00 -7.74 2.21
CA THR A 12 12.59 -7.35 2.30
C THR A 12 11.78 -7.95 1.16
N TYR A 13 12.32 -8.01 -0.06
CA TYR A 13 11.67 -8.61 -1.22
C TYR A 13 11.42 -10.13 -1.04
N TYR A 14 12.45 -10.89 -0.68
CA TYR A 14 12.33 -12.34 -0.46
C TYR A 14 11.37 -12.65 0.69
N TYR A 15 11.39 -11.87 1.76
CA TYR A 15 10.44 -12.02 2.87
C TYR A 15 9.01 -11.61 2.51
N HIS A 16 8.83 -10.62 1.64
CA HIS A 16 7.50 -10.23 1.16
C HIS A 16 6.87 -11.35 0.33
N LYS A 17 7.67 -12.01 -0.50
CA LYS A 17 7.24 -13.15 -1.32
C LYS A 17 6.72 -14.33 -0.46
N HIS A 18 7.28 -14.53 0.72
CA HIS A 18 6.84 -15.61 1.62
C HIS A 18 5.61 -15.23 2.46
N SER A 19 5.37 -13.94 2.64
CA SER A 19 4.25 -13.39 3.42
C SER A 19 3.02 -13.15 2.53
N LEU A 20 2.61 -14.16 1.74
CA LEU A 20 1.46 -14.06 0.84
C LEU A 20 0.19 -13.60 1.55
N GLU A 21 0.00 -13.99 2.82
CA GLU A 21 -1.11 -13.54 3.67
C GLU A 21 -1.20 -12.00 3.76
N ALA A 22 -0.08 -11.30 3.94
CA ALA A 22 -0.04 -9.84 4.04
C ALA A 22 -0.20 -9.13 2.69
N MET A 23 0.04 -9.83 1.58
CA MET A 23 -0.28 -9.32 0.25
C MET A 23 -1.78 -9.48 -0.03
N VAL A 24 -2.34 -10.65 0.28
CA VAL A 24 -3.77 -10.95 0.11
C VAL A 24 -4.62 -10.04 0.99
N ASP A 25 -4.24 -9.83 2.25
CA ASP A 25 -4.95 -8.94 3.17
C ASP A 25 -4.96 -7.48 2.69
N ALA A 26 -3.82 -6.98 2.20
CA ALA A 26 -3.74 -5.63 1.65
C ALA A 26 -4.63 -5.46 0.41
N VAL A 27 -4.59 -6.43 -0.52
CA VAL A 27 -5.43 -6.42 -1.73
C VAL A 27 -6.91 -6.54 -1.36
N TRP A 28 -7.25 -7.45 -0.45
CA TRP A 28 -8.61 -7.61 0.05
C TRP A 28 -9.13 -6.31 0.64
N TRP A 29 -8.32 -5.64 1.44
CA TRP A 29 -8.79 -4.49 2.18
C TRP A 29 -8.95 -3.25 1.29
N SER A 30 -8.06 -3.09 0.31
CA SER A 30 -8.20 -2.07 -0.73
C SER A 30 -9.35 -2.41 -1.70
N LEU A 31 -9.64 -3.68 -1.99
CA LEU A 31 -10.84 -4.11 -2.75
C LEU A 31 -12.14 -3.70 -2.10
N VAL A 32 -12.32 -4.04 -0.82
CA VAL A 32 -13.54 -3.66 -0.09
C VAL A 32 -13.67 -2.14 -0.02
N SER A 33 -12.56 -1.44 0.24
CA SER A 33 -12.58 0.02 0.32
C SER A 33 -12.97 0.63 -1.04
N LEU A 34 -12.38 0.17 -2.14
CA LEU A 34 -12.74 0.63 -3.48
C LEU A 34 -14.22 0.35 -3.83
N LEU A 35 -14.75 -0.82 -3.45
CA LEU A 35 -16.17 -1.11 -3.67
C LEU A 35 -17.07 -0.18 -2.86
N VAL A 36 -16.81 -0.03 -1.56
CA VAL A 36 -17.62 0.80 -0.66
C VAL A 36 -17.62 2.26 -1.13
N PHE A 37 -16.45 2.84 -1.35
CA PHE A 37 -16.34 4.23 -1.77
C PHE A 37 -16.75 4.46 -3.23
N GLY A 38 -16.56 3.47 -4.11
CA GLY A 38 -17.05 3.50 -5.49
C GLY A 38 -18.59 3.51 -5.54
N PHE A 39 -19.26 2.66 -4.76
CA PHE A 39 -20.71 2.68 -4.65
C PHE A 39 -21.23 3.94 -3.96
N MET A 40 -20.55 4.42 -2.91
CA MET A 40 -20.88 5.67 -2.23
C MET A 40 -20.86 6.85 -3.21
N ALA A 41 -19.81 6.96 -4.04
CA ALA A 41 -19.69 8.02 -5.03
C ALA A 41 -20.79 7.96 -6.09
N MET A 42 -21.13 6.77 -6.59
CA MET A 42 -22.25 6.60 -7.54
C MET A 42 -23.61 6.96 -6.93
N TYR A 43 -23.80 6.69 -5.64
CA TYR A 43 -25.02 7.07 -4.93
C TYR A 43 -25.12 8.60 -4.77
N LEU A 44 -24.02 9.25 -4.39
CA LEU A 44 -23.94 10.72 -4.27
C LEU A 44 -24.14 11.43 -5.62
N ALA A 45 -23.59 10.90 -6.71
CA ALA A 45 -23.79 11.46 -8.05
C ALA A 45 -25.27 11.50 -8.49
N ARG A 46 -26.15 10.69 -7.88
CA ARG A 46 -27.59 10.68 -8.17
C ARG A 46 -28.40 11.71 -7.37
N GLY A 47 -27.88 12.18 -6.23
CA GLY A 47 -28.62 13.02 -5.27
C GLY A 47 -27.99 14.37 -4.95
N SER A 48 -26.72 14.59 -5.28
CA SER A 48 -25.92 15.79 -4.99
C SER A 48 -25.13 16.24 -6.22
N SER A 49 -24.54 17.44 -6.17
CA SER A 49 -23.70 17.97 -7.26
C SER A 49 -22.52 17.02 -7.56
N GLU A 50 -22.21 16.78 -8.83
CA GLU A 50 -21.08 15.93 -9.27
C GLU A 50 -19.74 16.32 -8.59
N SER A 51 -19.59 17.59 -8.21
CA SER A 51 -18.42 18.11 -7.49
C SER A 51 -18.19 17.45 -6.11
N GLU A 52 -19.26 17.14 -5.38
CA GLU A 52 -19.15 16.52 -4.04
C GLU A 52 -18.73 15.06 -4.14
N ALA A 53 -19.26 14.33 -5.13
CA ALA A 53 -18.87 12.95 -5.41
C ALA A 53 -17.40 12.84 -5.83
N ALA A 54 -16.93 13.76 -6.68
CA ALA A 54 -15.53 13.82 -7.10
C ALA A 54 -14.58 14.13 -5.93
N THR A 55 -14.97 15.04 -5.03
CA THR A 55 -14.15 15.42 -3.87
C THR A 55 -13.96 14.25 -2.90
N ILE A 56 -15.02 13.46 -2.67
CA ILE A 56 -14.97 12.28 -1.79
C ILE A 56 -14.09 11.19 -2.39
N LEU A 57 -14.16 10.96 -3.72
CA LEU A 57 -13.31 9.98 -4.40
C LEU A 57 -11.83 10.35 -4.31
N VAL A 58 -11.47 11.62 -4.56
CA VAL A 58 -10.08 12.08 -4.45
C VAL A 58 -9.58 11.96 -3.00
N GLY A 59 -10.40 12.34 -2.02
CA GLY A 59 -10.08 12.19 -0.60
C GLY A 59 -9.83 10.73 -0.22
N PHE A 60 -10.64 9.81 -0.74
CA PHE A 60 -10.47 8.38 -0.52
C PHE A 60 -9.18 7.81 -1.15
N ILE A 61 -8.85 8.18 -2.40
CA ILE A 61 -7.62 7.70 -3.06
C ILE A 61 -6.39 8.16 -2.27
N LEU A 62 -6.37 9.42 -1.81
CA LEU A 62 -5.29 9.94 -0.98
C LEU A 62 -5.17 9.18 0.35
N TRP A 63 -6.32 8.87 0.97
CA TRP A 63 -6.37 8.09 2.19
C TRP A 63 -5.82 6.66 2.00
N ASP A 64 -6.20 5.98 0.91
CA ASP A 64 -5.76 4.60 0.65
C ASP A 64 -4.24 4.53 0.44
N ILE A 65 -3.65 5.50 -0.24
CA ILE A 65 -2.19 5.61 -0.41
C ILE A 65 -1.49 5.76 0.94
N LEU A 66 -1.99 6.64 1.82
CA LEU A 66 -1.43 6.85 3.16
C LEU A 66 -1.55 5.58 4.01
N ARG A 67 -2.72 4.93 3.97
CA ARG A 67 -2.98 3.68 4.70
C ARG A 67 -2.03 2.56 4.27
N LEU A 68 -1.87 2.35 2.97
CA LEU A 68 -0.95 1.33 2.42
C LEU A 68 0.50 1.56 2.85
N GLY A 69 0.91 2.83 2.94
CA GLY A 69 2.22 3.21 3.48
C GLY A 69 2.39 2.88 4.96
N GLN A 70 1.41 3.26 5.78
CA GLN A 70 1.41 3.01 7.23
C GLN A 70 1.41 1.52 7.56
N ASP A 71 0.59 0.72 6.87
CA ASP A 71 0.50 -0.72 7.07
C ASP A 71 1.83 -1.42 6.73
N SER A 72 2.46 -1.01 5.62
CA SER A 72 3.74 -1.58 5.17
C SER A 72 4.87 -1.33 6.17
N ILE A 73 4.94 -0.13 6.75
CA ILE A 73 5.95 0.21 7.75
C ILE A 73 5.66 -0.54 9.06
N THR A 74 4.43 -0.51 9.53
CA THR A 74 4.02 -1.11 10.81
C THR A 74 4.27 -2.61 10.84
N LEU A 75 3.85 -3.33 9.80
CA LEU A 75 4.06 -4.78 9.70
C LEU A 75 5.55 -5.16 9.69
N THR A 76 6.38 -4.32 9.07
CA THR A 76 7.83 -4.56 9.01
C THR A 76 8.47 -4.34 10.37
N VAL A 77 8.14 -3.24 11.05
CA VAL A 77 8.66 -2.95 12.39
C VAL A 77 8.21 -4.00 13.40
N LEU A 78 6.92 -4.38 13.37
CA LEU A 78 6.38 -5.41 14.24
C LEU A 78 7.12 -6.74 14.04
N ARG A 79 7.43 -7.09 12.80
CA ARG A 79 8.19 -8.31 12.47
C ARG A 79 9.62 -8.26 13.01
N GLU A 80 10.30 -7.12 12.91
CA GLU A 80 11.66 -6.96 13.46
C GLU A 80 11.68 -7.03 15.00
N ILE A 81 10.61 -6.57 15.64
CA ILE A 81 10.41 -6.74 17.09
C ILE A 81 10.21 -8.22 17.43
N TRP A 82 9.33 -8.91 16.69
CA TRP A 82 9.05 -10.33 16.88
C TRP A 82 10.27 -11.23 16.63
N SER A 83 11.10 -10.90 15.64
CA SER A 83 12.33 -11.62 15.33
C SER A 83 13.48 -11.34 16.30
N ARG A 84 13.29 -10.40 17.25
CA ARG A 84 14.33 -9.84 18.14
C ARG A 84 15.53 -9.24 17.39
N ASN A 85 15.44 -9.11 16.07
CA ASN A 85 16.53 -8.68 15.21
C ASN A 85 16.66 -7.15 15.21
N LEU A 86 15.62 -6.43 15.69
CA LEU A 86 15.66 -4.99 15.92
C LEU A 86 16.84 -4.59 16.83
N SER A 87 17.09 -5.35 17.90
CA SER A 87 18.23 -5.10 18.79
C SER A 87 19.58 -5.32 18.12
N ASN A 88 19.64 -6.22 17.13
CA ASN A 88 20.84 -6.55 16.39
C ASN A 88 21.15 -5.52 15.27
N ILE A 89 20.10 -4.90 14.74
CA ILE A 89 20.22 -3.75 13.83
C ILE A 89 20.80 -2.53 14.57
N PHE A 90 20.43 -2.32 15.85
CA PHE A 90 20.99 -1.23 16.65
C PHE A 90 22.45 -1.44 17.11
N THR A 91 22.91 -2.69 17.18
CA THR A 91 24.30 -3.02 17.55
C THR A 91 25.25 -3.06 16.35
N THR A 92 24.73 -3.10 15.12
CA THR A 92 25.52 -3.03 13.90
C THR A 92 25.64 -1.59 13.39
N PRO A 93 26.69 -1.23 12.62
CA PRO A 93 26.86 0.12 12.06
C PRO A 93 25.90 0.39 10.89
N LEU A 94 24.71 -0.21 10.91
CA LEU A 94 23.61 0.02 9.96
C LEU A 94 22.80 1.20 10.47
N SER A 95 22.63 2.24 9.64
CA SER A 95 21.86 3.39 10.07
C SER A 95 20.37 3.03 10.02
N VAL A 96 19.65 3.32 11.11
CA VAL A 96 18.18 3.22 11.17
C VAL A 96 17.52 3.96 10.00
N LYS A 97 18.15 5.05 9.52
CA LYS A 97 17.70 5.80 8.34
C LYS A 97 17.74 4.97 7.05
N GLU A 98 18.76 4.14 6.85
CA GLU A 98 18.89 3.27 5.68
C GLU A 98 17.77 2.21 5.66
N PHE A 99 17.38 1.70 6.84
CA PHE A 99 16.26 0.76 6.98
C PHE A 99 14.92 1.41 6.59
N PHE A 100 14.62 2.62 7.10
CA PHE A 100 13.40 3.32 6.73
C PHE A 100 13.34 3.68 5.24
N ILE A 101 14.47 4.08 4.63
CA ILE A 101 14.52 4.37 3.19
C ILE A 101 14.23 3.10 2.37
N ALA A 102 14.85 1.96 2.71
CA ALA A 102 14.57 0.69 2.04
C ALA A 102 13.09 0.31 2.16
N GLN A 103 12.48 0.59 3.31
CA GLN A 103 11.09 0.26 3.55
C GLN A 103 10.08 1.18 2.86
N MET A 104 10.40 2.47 2.73
CA MET A 104 9.65 3.39 1.88
C MET A 104 9.68 2.97 0.41
N ILE A 105 10.86 2.58 -0.10
CA ILE A 105 11.01 2.11 -1.48
C ILE A 105 10.18 0.83 -1.71
N MET A 106 10.28 -0.13 -0.79
CA MET A 106 9.50 -1.39 -0.89
C MET A 106 7.99 -1.15 -0.79
N SER A 107 7.56 -0.26 0.11
CA SER A 107 6.16 0.16 0.21
C SER A 107 5.68 0.79 -1.09
N GLY A 108 6.48 1.66 -1.72
CA GLY A 108 6.12 2.28 -3.00
C GLY A 108 5.92 1.25 -4.11
N ILE A 109 6.81 0.26 -4.19
CA ILE A 109 6.67 -0.86 -5.14
C ILE A 109 5.39 -1.67 -4.85
N LYS A 110 5.12 -1.98 -3.58
CA LYS A 110 3.90 -2.70 -3.18
C LYS A 110 2.65 -1.92 -3.56
N THR A 111 2.60 -0.62 -3.26
CA THR A 111 1.48 0.26 -3.61
C THR A 111 1.26 0.28 -5.11
N LEU A 112 2.31 0.44 -5.94
CA LEU A 112 2.17 0.42 -7.40
C LEU A 112 1.56 -0.90 -7.92
N VAL A 113 1.98 -2.04 -7.36
CA VAL A 113 1.42 -3.35 -7.73
C VAL A 113 -0.05 -3.45 -7.33
N VAL A 114 -0.39 -3.11 -6.09
CA VAL A 114 -1.78 -3.16 -5.59
C VAL A 114 -2.66 -2.21 -6.40
N THR A 115 -2.23 -0.98 -6.64
CA THR A 115 -2.97 0.00 -7.46
C THR A 115 -3.15 -0.49 -8.90
N SER A 116 -2.14 -1.13 -9.50
CA SER A 116 -2.26 -1.69 -10.86
C SER A 116 -3.31 -2.82 -10.93
N ILE A 117 -3.31 -3.72 -9.94
CA ILE A 117 -4.32 -4.78 -9.82
C ILE A 117 -5.71 -4.18 -9.59
N MET A 118 -5.83 -3.24 -8.66
CA MET A 118 -7.08 -2.54 -8.36
C MET A 118 -7.64 -1.81 -9.58
N SER A 119 -6.80 -1.09 -10.32
CA SER A 119 -7.19 -0.37 -11.54
C SER A 119 -7.73 -1.34 -12.60
N THR A 120 -7.06 -2.48 -12.77
CA THR A 120 -7.53 -3.53 -13.68
C THR A 120 -8.89 -4.08 -13.25
N ILE A 121 -9.08 -4.37 -11.96
CA ILE A 121 -10.34 -4.88 -11.42
C ILE A 121 -11.46 -3.85 -11.54
N ALA A 122 -11.18 -2.58 -11.23
CA ALA A 122 -12.13 -1.49 -11.36
C ALA A 122 -12.58 -1.29 -12.81
N TYR A 123 -11.65 -1.40 -13.78
CA TYR A 123 -11.97 -1.38 -15.20
C TYR A 123 -12.97 -2.49 -15.59
N TYR A 124 -12.73 -3.73 -15.13
CA TYR A 124 -13.64 -4.86 -15.40
C TYR A 124 -14.98 -4.78 -14.66
N LEU A 125 -14.99 -4.37 -13.39
CA LEU A 125 -16.20 -4.39 -12.55
C LEU A 125 -17.16 -3.25 -12.86
N TYR A 126 -16.63 -2.04 -13.04
CA TYR A 126 -17.46 -0.84 -13.17
C TYR A 126 -17.63 -0.40 -14.63
N GLY A 127 -16.94 -1.03 -15.58
CA GLY A 127 -17.03 -0.65 -16.99
C GLY A 127 -16.75 0.84 -17.19
N PHE A 128 -15.87 1.43 -16.37
CA PHE A 128 -15.48 2.83 -16.48
C PHE A 128 -14.67 3.00 -17.78
N SER A 129 -15.41 3.16 -18.86
CA SER A 129 -14.98 4.02 -19.96
C SER A 129 -14.74 5.37 -19.31
N ILE A 130 -13.49 5.71 -19.02
CA ILE A 130 -13.07 7.03 -18.52
C ILE A 130 -13.38 8.16 -19.54
N THR A 131 -14.11 7.86 -20.61
CA THR A 131 -14.39 8.66 -21.80
C THR A 131 -15.89 8.84 -22.08
N ARG A 132 -16.81 8.55 -21.15
CA ARG A 132 -18.21 8.94 -21.33
C ARG A 132 -18.89 9.45 -20.06
#